data_AF-A0A5K1CBM0-F1
#
_entry.id   AF-A0A5K1CBM0-F1
#
_cell.length_a   1.000
_cell.length_b   1.000
_cell.length_c   1.000
_cell.angle_alpha   90.00
_cell.angle_beta   90.00
_cell.angle_gamma   90.00
#
_symmetry.space_group_name_H-M   'P 1'
#
loop_
_entity.id
_entity.type
_entity.pdbx_description
1 polymer ?
#
loop_
_entity_poly.entity_id
_entity_poly.type
_entity_poly.pdbx_seq_one_letter_code
_entity_poly.pdbx_strand_id
1 'polypeptide(L)'
;IPNQLRDAFLSAIDKGKIKTMPNRSMPACPSPTPGALLMGDAFNMRHPLTGGGMTVALSDVVLISNLLKPLRDLGDSPSLCKYLESFYTLRK
;
A
#
# COMPACT_ATOMS: atom_id res chain seq x y z
N ILE A 1 10.99 -4.61 28.94
CA ILE A 1 10.33 -3.29 28.73
C ILE A 1 11.03 -2.28 29.62
N PRO A 2 11.38 -1.08 29.12
CA PRO A 2 11.98 -0.02 29.93
C PRO A 2 11.16 0.28 31.19
N ASN A 3 11.82 0.63 32.30
CA ASN A 3 11.15 0.86 33.59
C ASN A 3 10.06 1.93 33.49
N GLN A 4 10.26 2.95 32.66
CA GLN A 4 9.33 4.06 32.41
C GLN A 4 8.01 3.60 31.78
N LEU A 5 7.96 2.43 31.13
CA LEU A 5 6.78 1.91 30.44
C LEU A 5 6.09 0.76 31.19
N ARG A 6 6.66 0.29 32.31
CA ARG A 6 6.23 -0.95 32.98
C ARG A 6 4.80 -0.86 33.53
N ASP A 7 4.48 0.21 34.25
CA ASP A 7 3.16 0.36 34.89
C ASP A 7 2.04 0.52 33.86
N ALA A 8 2.30 1.34 32.82
CA ALA A 8 1.36 1.52 31.71
C ALA A 8 1.12 0.21 30.93
N PHE A 9 2.17 -0.59 30.72
CA PHE A 9 2.08 -1.88 30.04
C PHE A 9 1.23 -2.89 30.83
N LEU A 10 1.49 -3.04 32.14
CA LEU A 10 0.71 -3.95 33.00
C LEU A 10 -0.77 -3.53 33.05
N SER A 11 -1.05 -2.24 33.22
CA SER A 11 -2.43 -1.71 33.20
C SER A 11 -3.16 -1.99 31.87
N ALA A 12 -2.44 -1.97 30.75
CA ALA A 12 -3.02 -2.27 29.44
C ALA A 12 -3.34 -3.77 29.26
N ILE A 13 -2.52 -4.67 29.83
CA ILE A 13 -2.77 -6.11 29.84
C ILE A 13 -4.04 -6.44 30.63
N ASP A 14 -4.18 -5.89 31.85
CA ASP A 14 -5.35 -6.15 32.71
C ASP A 14 -6.67 -5.71 32.05
N LYS A 15 -6.62 -4.66 31.19
CA LYS A 15 -7.78 -4.21 30.39
C LYS A 15 -8.17 -5.17 29.26
N GLY A 16 -7.30 -6.10 28.88
CA GLY A 16 -7.62 -7.24 27.99
C GLY A 16 -7.94 -6.94 26.53
N LYS A 17 -7.73 -5.71 26.03
CA LYS A 17 -8.05 -5.31 24.64
C LYS A 17 -6.91 -5.60 23.65
N ILE A 18 -6.33 -6.81 23.71
CA ILE A 18 -5.21 -7.20 22.85
C ILE A 18 -5.74 -7.60 21.47
N LYS A 19 -5.24 -6.96 20.42
CA LYS A 19 -5.56 -7.27 19.02
C LYS A 19 -4.33 -7.82 18.33
N THR A 20 -4.52 -8.86 17.54
CA THR A 20 -3.46 -9.47 16.72
C THR A 20 -3.75 -9.19 15.26
N MET A 21 -2.73 -8.80 14.51
CA MET A 21 -2.79 -8.61 13.06
C MET A 21 -1.74 -9.50 12.40
N PRO A 22 -2.04 -10.13 11.25
CA PRO A 22 -1.08 -10.96 10.54
C PRO A 22 0.01 -10.09 9.88
N ASN A 23 1.27 -10.49 10.04
CA ASN A 23 2.38 -9.95 9.27
C ASN A 23 2.51 -10.75 7.99
N ARG A 24 2.28 -10.13 6.83
CA ARG A 24 2.42 -10.78 5.52
C ARG A 24 3.47 -10.05 4.68
N SER A 25 4.04 -10.78 3.73
CA SER A 25 4.87 -10.25 2.66
C SER A 25 4.23 -10.68 1.35
N MET A 26 3.99 -9.73 0.45
CA MET A 26 3.40 -9.97 -0.86
C MET A 26 4.16 -9.14 -1.89
N PRO A 27 5.04 -9.76 -2.69
CA PRO A 27 5.78 -9.04 -3.72
C PRO A 27 4.84 -8.53 -4.81
N ALA A 28 5.20 -7.40 -5.42
CA ALA A 28 4.45 -6.83 -6.51
C ALA A 28 4.49 -7.77 -7.73
N CYS A 29 3.32 -8.22 -8.18
CA CYS A 29 3.15 -9.01 -9.40
C CYS A 29 2.13 -8.31 -10.31
N PRO A 30 2.58 -7.48 -11.27
CA PRO A 30 1.67 -6.78 -12.17
C PRO A 30 0.78 -7.77 -12.94
N SER A 31 -0.53 -7.57 -12.90
CA SER A 31 -1.50 -8.30 -13.70
C SER A 31 -2.39 -7.28 -14.41
N PRO A 32 -1.98 -6.82 -15.62
CA PRO A 32 -2.72 -5.80 -16.35
C PRO A 32 -4.13 -6.28 -16.66
N THR A 33 -5.13 -5.56 -16.14
CA THR A 33 -6.55 -5.84 -16.36
C THR A 33 -7.20 -4.56 -16.86
N PRO A 34 -7.70 -4.52 -18.11
CA PRO A 34 -8.35 -3.32 -18.64
C PRO A 34 -9.46 -2.81 -17.72
N GLY A 35 -9.41 -1.53 -17.38
CA GLY A 35 -10.40 -0.88 -16.50
C GLY A 35 -10.17 -1.08 -15.00
N ALA A 36 -9.11 -1.79 -14.58
CA ALA A 36 -8.79 -2.01 -13.18
C ALA A 36 -7.31 -1.73 -12.86
N LEU A 37 -7.04 -1.22 -11.66
CA LEU A 37 -5.69 -0.96 -11.17
C LEU A 37 -5.55 -1.44 -9.73
N LEU A 38 -4.49 -2.21 -9.45
CA LEU A 38 -4.17 -2.72 -8.13
C LEU A 38 -3.08 -1.86 -7.48
N MET A 39 -3.31 -1.39 -6.26
CA MET A 39 -2.39 -0.50 -5.53
C MET A 39 -2.33 -0.82 -4.03
N GLY A 40 -1.35 -0.22 -3.34
CA GLY A 40 -1.19 -0.32 -1.88
C GLY A 40 -0.91 -1.74 -1.41
N ASP A 41 -1.37 -2.07 -0.22
CA ASP A 41 -1.18 -3.39 0.41
C ASP A 41 -1.83 -4.54 -0.38
N ALA A 42 -2.82 -4.25 -1.23
CA ALA A 42 -3.42 -5.23 -2.14
C ALA A 42 -2.49 -5.57 -3.32
N PHE A 43 -1.51 -4.71 -3.63
CA PHE A 43 -0.54 -4.92 -4.69
C PHE A 43 0.85 -5.31 -4.18
N ASN A 44 1.31 -4.67 -3.11
CA ASN A 44 2.64 -4.89 -2.57
C ASN A 44 2.69 -4.69 -1.06
N MET A 45 2.49 -5.79 -0.32
CA MET A 45 2.56 -5.79 1.14
C MET A 45 3.98 -6.11 1.61
N ARG A 46 4.44 -5.39 2.63
CA ARG A 46 5.77 -5.57 3.25
C ARG A 46 5.60 -5.74 4.75
N HIS A 47 6.63 -6.27 5.41
CA HIS A 47 6.61 -6.42 6.87
C HIS A 47 6.41 -5.06 7.55
N PRO A 48 5.46 -4.89 8.49
CA PRO A 48 5.11 -3.58 9.06
C PRO A 48 6.17 -3.03 10.03
N LEU A 49 7.33 -3.70 10.18
CA LEU A 49 8.37 -3.36 11.15
C LEU A 49 8.95 -1.96 10.91
N THR A 50 9.05 -1.56 9.64
CA THR A 50 9.56 -0.23 9.27
C THR A 50 8.47 0.83 9.15
N GLY A 51 7.18 0.45 9.31
CA GLY A 51 6.05 1.36 9.14
C GLY A 51 5.89 1.95 7.73
N GLY A 52 6.60 1.42 6.72
CA GLY A 52 6.70 2.06 5.40
C GLY A 52 5.51 1.86 4.45
N GLY A 53 4.53 1.03 4.80
CA GLY A 53 3.41 0.68 3.91
C GLY A 53 2.60 1.90 3.43
N MET A 54 2.28 2.81 4.35
CA MET A 54 1.56 4.06 4.00
C MET A 54 2.39 4.99 3.13
N THR A 55 3.71 5.08 3.36
CA THR A 55 4.61 5.90 2.53
C THR A 55 4.65 5.39 1.10
N VAL A 56 4.73 4.07 0.91
CA VAL A 56 4.66 3.43 -0.41
C VAL A 56 3.30 3.69 -1.08
N ALA A 57 2.20 3.51 -0.35
CA ALA A 57 0.86 3.73 -0.87
C ALA A 57 0.64 5.18 -1.32
N LEU A 58 1.07 6.17 -0.53
CA LEU A 58 0.95 7.58 -0.89
C LEU A 58 1.86 7.96 -2.07
N SER A 59 3.06 7.38 -2.15
CA SER A 59 3.95 7.54 -3.30
C SER A 59 3.31 7.00 -4.59
N ASP A 60 2.70 5.81 -4.52
CA ASP A 60 1.97 5.21 -5.65
C ASP A 60 0.80 6.12 -6.10
N VAL A 61 0.06 6.74 -5.16
CA VAL A 61 -1.02 7.69 -5.44
C VAL A 61 -0.51 8.92 -6.19
N VAL A 62 0.60 9.52 -5.76
CA VAL A 62 1.18 10.68 -6.44
C VAL A 62 1.59 10.33 -7.87
N LEU A 63 2.22 9.16 -8.06
CA LEU A 63 2.65 8.70 -9.37
C LEU A 63 1.45 8.48 -10.32
N ILE A 64 0.42 7.77 -9.86
CA ILE A 64 -0.80 7.55 -10.64
C ILE A 64 -1.53 8.87 -10.92
N SER A 65 -1.62 9.77 -9.94
CA SER A 65 -2.22 11.08 -10.14
C SER A 65 -1.52 11.86 -11.26
N ASN A 66 -0.19 11.79 -11.33
CA ASN A 66 0.58 12.46 -12.37
C ASN A 66 0.38 11.81 -13.75
N LEU A 67 0.28 10.49 -13.82
CA LEU A 67 -0.02 9.75 -15.05
C LEU A 67 -1.44 10.02 -15.56
N LEU A 68 -2.42 10.13 -14.67
CA LEU A 68 -3.82 10.38 -15.05
C LEU A 68 -4.10 11.84 -15.42
N LYS A 69 -3.38 12.80 -14.82
CA LYS A 69 -3.58 14.24 -15.03
C LYS A 69 -3.65 14.71 -16.51
N PRO A 70 -2.81 14.25 -17.45
CA PRO A 70 -2.90 14.64 -18.85
C PRO A 70 -4.05 14.00 -19.62
N LEU A 71 -4.69 12.96 -19.08
CA LEU A 71 -5.74 12.21 -19.76
C LEU A 71 -7.09 12.93 -19.61
N ARG A 72 -7.76 13.16 -20.75
CA ARG A 72 -9.08 13.81 -20.79
C ARG A 72 -10.24 12.82 -20.84
N ASP A 73 -9.95 11.59 -21.26
CA ASP A 73 -10.91 10.50 -21.39
C ASP A 73 -10.32 9.23 -20.76
N LEU A 74 -11.17 8.54 -20.01
CA LEU A 74 -10.84 7.28 -19.35
C LEU A 74 -11.69 6.10 -19.88
N GLY A 75 -12.48 6.31 -20.95
CA GLY A 75 -13.36 5.31 -21.53
C GLY A 75 -12.63 4.19 -22.28
N ASP A 76 -11.45 4.47 -22.84
CA ASP A 76 -10.63 3.48 -23.56
C ASP A 76 -9.78 2.65 -22.60
N SER A 77 -10.41 1.66 -21.97
CA SER A 77 -9.78 0.77 -21.00
C SER A 77 -8.54 0.01 -21.53
N PRO A 78 -8.53 -0.53 -22.77
CA PRO A 78 -7.32 -1.13 -23.36
C PRO A 78 -6.13 -0.16 -23.50
N SER A 79 -6.37 1.04 -24.03
CA SER A 79 -5.30 2.04 -24.20
C SER A 79 -4.79 2.56 -22.86
N LEU A 80 -5.69 2.77 -21.89
CA LEU A 80 -5.33 3.10 -20.52
C LEU A 80 -4.48 2.01 -19.85
N CYS A 81 -4.86 0.74 -20.02
CA CYS A 81 -4.13 -0.38 -19.45
C CYS A 81 -2.68 -0.36 -19.90
N LYS A 82 -2.45 -0.21 -21.22
CA LYS A 82 -1.11 -0.10 -21.81
C LYS A 82 -0.35 1.14 -21.34
N TYR A 83 -1.03 2.28 -21.25
CA TYR A 83 -0.42 3.53 -20.77
C TYR A 83 0.05 3.42 -19.30
N LEU A 84 -0.79 2.82 -18.45
CA LEU A 84 -0.53 2.64 -17.03
C LEU A 84 0.49 1.54 -16.74
N GLU A 85 0.92 0.73 -17.70
CA GLU A 85 2.06 -0.19 -17.48
C GLU A 85 3.33 0.54 -17.04
N SER A 86 3.49 1.80 -17.46
CA SER A 86 4.59 2.68 -17.04
C SER A 86 4.66 2.86 -15.51
N PHE A 87 3.53 2.82 -14.80
CA PHE A 87 3.45 2.88 -13.34
C PHE A 87 4.30 1.78 -12.69
N TYR A 88 4.23 0.54 -13.20
CA TYR A 88 4.94 -0.60 -12.62
C TYR A 88 6.47 -0.50 -12.78
N THR A 89 6.93 0.28 -13.75
CA THR A 89 8.35 0.57 -13.95
C THR A 89 8.79 1.75 -13.08
N LEU A 90 8.00 2.82 -13.05
CA LEU A 90 8.32 4.07 -12.36
C LEU A 90 8.29 3.97 -10.82
N ARG A 91 7.57 2.98 -10.27
CA ARG A 91 7.49 2.77 -8.82
C ARG A 91 8.66 1.99 -8.21
N LYS A 92 9.54 1.40 -9.04
CA LYS A 92 10.67 0.59 -8.57
C LYS A 92 11.72 1.45 -7.87
#